data_AF-A0A8S3GMZ9-F1
#
_entry.id   AF-A0A8S3GMZ9-F1
#
_cell.length_a   1.000
_cell.length_b   1.000
_cell.length_c   1.000
_cell.angle_alpha   90.00
_cell.angle_beta   90.00
_cell.angle_gamma   90.00
#
_symmetry.space_group_name_H-M   'P 1'
#
loop_
_entity.id
_entity.type
_entity.pdbx_description
1 polymer ?
#
loop_
_entity_poly.entity_id
_entity_poly.type
_entity_poly.pdbx_seq_one_letter_code
_entity_poly.pdbx_strand_id
1 'polypeptide(L)'
;MSEADLLQPGNIVRDRWKVTTKIGGGGFGQIYEAYDLVTKENVALKLESAKQAKQVLKMEVTVLRRLQGKDHVCKFLGGGTNELYNYVVMTLQGKNLAELRRSQTRQCFSLSTSLRISLQILQAIESIHSIGFLHRDIKPSNFSMGRLPTTCRKVFMLDFGLARKYTNAEGGVRAARPQAGFRGTVRYASVNAHKNKEMGRHDDLWSLFYMLIEFVTGQLPWRRIKDKEQVGQMKEKYDHTVFLKSLPSEFKQFLEHIQSLHYEDKPDYEFLQTLFRTSIARR
;
A
#
# COMPACT_ATOMS: atom_id res chain seq x y z
N MET A 1 -25.08 -2.89 7.22
CA MET A 1 -25.42 -4.12 6.47
C MET A 1 -24.17 -4.57 5.75
N SER A 2 -23.72 -5.81 5.97
CA SER A 2 -22.64 -6.39 5.15
C SER A 2 -23.15 -6.46 3.71
N GLU A 3 -22.44 -5.83 2.76
CA GLU A 3 -22.71 -6.06 1.33
C GLU A 3 -22.69 -7.56 1.06
N ALA A 4 -23.75 -8.07 0.41
CA ALA A 4 -23.81 -9.46 -0.01
C ALA A 4 -22.60 -9.79 -0.90
N ASP A 5 -22.14 -11.03 -0.82
CA ASP A 5 -21.04 -11.52 -1.64
C ASP A 5 -21.46 -11.54 -3.12
N LEU A 6 -20.67 -10.89 -3.98
CA LEU A 6 -20.91 -10.80 -5.42
C LEU A 6 -20.76 -12.16 -6.10
N LEU A 7 -19.89 -13.01 -5.56
CA LEU A 7 -19.69 -14.39 -6.00
C LEU A 7 -19.61 -15.32 -4.78
N GLN A 8 -20.05 -16.55 -4.99
CA GLN A 8 -19.97 -17.66 -4.04
C GLN A 8 -18.87 -18.64 -4.45
N PRO A 9 -18.31 -19.42 -3.49
CA PRO A 9 -17.44 -20.55 -3.81
C PRO A 9 -18.08 -21.47 -4.87
N GLY A 10 -17.28 -21.85 -5.87
CA GLY A 10 -17.72 -22.67 -7.00
C GLY A 10 -18.17 -21.89 -8.24
N ASN A 11 -18.51 -20.60 -8.12
CA ASN A 11 -18.78 -19.78 -9.31
C ASN A 11 -17.54 -19.70 -10.22
N ILE A 12 -17.76 -19.66 -11.54
CA ILE A 12 -16.69 -19.58 -12.53
C ILE A 12 -16.79 -18.25 -13.27
N VAL A 13 -15.73 -17.46 -13.23
CA VAL A 13 -15.63 -16.21 -14.01
C VAL A 13 -14.98 -16.51 -15.35
N ARG A 14 -15.69 -16.17 -16.44
CA ARG A 14 -15.21 -16.29 -17.84
C ARG A 14 -14.68 -17.68 -18.19
N ASP A 15 -15.40 -18.70 -17.73
CA ASP A 15 -15.09 -20.12 -17.98
C ASP A 15 -13.66 -20.54 -17.56
N ARG A 16 -12.99 -19.74 -16.72
CA ARG A 16 -11.57 -19.92 -16.38
C ARG A 16 -11.28 -19.85 -14.90
N TRP A 17 -11.78 -18.85 -14.17
CA TRP A 17 -11.40 -18.65 -12.77
C TRP A 17 -12.50 -19.11 -11.84
N LYS A 18 -12.32 -20.29 -11.24
CA LYS A 18 -13.26 -20.87 -10.28
C LYS A 18 -13.02 -20.29 -8.90
N VAL A 19 -13.97 -19.52 -8.37
CA VAL A 19 -13.92 -18.94 -7.03
C VAL A 19 -13.82 -20.03 -5.98
N THR A 20 -12.88 -19.90 -5.04
CA THR A 20 -12.71 -20.87 -3.95
C THR A 20 -13.10 -20.27 -2.60
N THR A 21 -12.49 -19.15 -2.20
CA THR A 21 -12.70 -18.58 -0.86
C THR A 21 -12.56 -17.06 -0.90
N LYS A 22 -13.43 -16.36 -0.17
CA LYS A 22 -13.30 -14.92 0.03
C LYS A 22 -12.13 -14.65 0.99
N ILE A 23 -11.13 -13.90 0.53
CA ILE A 23 -9.92 -13.59 1.31
C ILE A 23 -9.89 -12.16 1.83
N GLY A 24 -10.85 -11.33 1.42
CA GLY A 24 -11.03 -9.97 1.93
C GLY A 24 -12.19 -9.24 1.25
N GLY A 25 -12.53 -8.08 1.78
CA GLY A 25 -13.54 -7.21 1.17
C GLY A 25 -13.83 -5.98 2.03
N GLY A 26 -14.40 -4.97 1.40
CA GLY A 26 -14.81 -3.72 2.03
C GLY A 26 -15.41 -2.75 1.02
N GLY A 27 -15.47 -1.46 1.35
CA GLY A 27 -16.15 -0.45 0.52
C GLY A 27 -15.57 -0.18 -0.88
N PHE A 28 -14.49 -0.85 -1.28
CA PHE A 28 -13.88 -0.75 -2.61
C PHE A 28 -13.92 -2.07 -3.39
N GLY A 29 -14.71 -3.03 -2.93
CA GLY A 29 -14.88 -4.32 -3.58
C GLY A 29 -14.52 -5.51 -2.70
N GLN A 30 -14.57 -6.68 -3.32
CA GLN A 30 -14.39 -7.98 -2.69
C GLN A 30 -13.22 -8.69 -3.36
N ILE A 31 -12.40 -9.39 -2.57
CA ILE A 31 -11.25 -10.14 -3.08
C ILE A 31 -11.36 -11.61 -2.68
N TYR A 32 -11.12 -12.46 -3.65
CA TYR A 32 -11.27 -13.90 -3.57
C TYR A 32 -9.97 -14.57 -3.98
N GLU A 33 -9.68 -15.71 -3.36
CA GLU A 33 -8.87 -16.74 -3.97
C GLU A 33 -9.74 -17.45 -5.03
N ALA A 34 -9.13 -17.73 -6.18
CA ALA A 34 -9.75 -18.49 -7.25
C ALA A 34 -8.72 -19.47 -7.83
N TYR A 35 -9.20 -20.58 -8.38
CA TYR A 35 -8.39 -21.54 -9.11
C TYR A 35 -8.47 -21.26 -10.62
N ASP A 36 -7.33 -21.01 -11.26
CA ASP A 36 -7.25 -20.85 -12.71
C ASP A 36 -7.31 -22.23 -13.37
N LEU A 37 -8.41 -22.53 -14.05
CA LEU A 37 -8.67 -23.82 -14.70
C LEU A 37 -7.72 -24.10 -15.86
N VAL A 38 -7.06 -23.07 -16.42
CA VAL A 38 -6.11 -23.19 -17.52
C VAL A 38 -4.71 -23.46 -16.99
N THR A 39 -4.20 -22.60 -16.11
CA THR A 39 -2.81 -22.71 -15.60
C THR A 39 -2.67 -23.66 -14.42
N LYS A 40 -3.78 -24.09 -13.82
CA LYS A 40 -3.83 -24.95 -12.63
C LYS A 40 -3.20 -24.33 -11.38
N GLU A 41 -3.20 -22.99 -11.29
CA GLU A 41 -2.67 -22.23 -10.16
C GLU A 41 -3.75 -21.44 -9.42
N ASN A 42 -3.54 -21.19 -8.12
CA ASN A 42 -4.38 -20.27 -7.36
C ASN A 42 -4.01 -18.80 -7.66
N VAL A 43 -5.02 -17.98 -7.91
CA VAL A 43 -4.94 -16.57 -8.27
C VAL A 43 -5.78 -15.71 -7.32
N ALA A 44 -5.49 -14.41 -7.29
CA ALA A 44 -6.34 -13.43 -6.61
C ALA A 44 -7.31 -12.81 -7.63
N LEU A 45 -8.60 -12.85 -7.31
CA LEU A 45 -9.68 -12.26 -8.08
C LEU A 45 -10.31 -11.13 -7.27
N LYS A 46 -10.16 -9.88 -7.72
CA LYS A 46 -10.80 -8.71 -7.11
C LYS A 46 -11.97 -8.25 -7.96
N LEU A 47 -13.08 -7.92 -7.30
CA LEU A 47 -14.37 -7.58 -7.89
C LEU A 47 -14.89 -6.26 -7.30
N GLU A 48 -15.52 -5.44 -8.12
CA GLU A 48 -16.38 -4.34 -7.65
C GLU A 48 -17.74 -4.43 -8.36
N SER A 49 -18.81 -4.01 -7.71
CA SER A 49 -20.15 -4.01 -8.31
C SER A 49 -20.23 -2.99 -9.45
N ALA A 50 -20.80 -3.40 -10.59
CA ALA A 50 -21.05 -2.50 -11.71
C ALA A 50 -22.09 -1.41 -11.38
N LYS A 51 -22.87 -1.61 -10.30
CA LYS A 51 -23.87 -0.65 -9.80
C LYS A 51 -23.30 0.28 -8.73
N GLN A 52 -22.05 0.10 -8.31
CA GLN A 52 -21.44 0.93 -7.29
C GLN A 52 -21.26 2.37 -7.80
N ALA A 53 -21.68 3.37 -7.01
CA ALA A 53 -21.62 4.78 -7.39
C ALA A 53 -20.19 5.27 -7.69
N LYS A 54 -19.20 4.69 -6.99
CA LYS A 54 -17.79 4.99 -7.20
C LYS A 54 -17.01 3.73 -7.55
N GLN A 55 -16.76 3.56 -8.85
CA GLN A 55 -15.94 2.49 -9.40
C GLN A 55 -14.47 2.93 -9.45
N VAL A 56 -13.59 2.12 -8.86
CA VAL A 56 -12.14 2.38 -8.78
C VAL A 56 -11.31 1.31 -9.48
N LEU A 57 -11.88 0.14 -9.77
CA LEU A 57 -11.13 -1.00 -10.31
C LEU A 57 -10.54 -0.72 -11.69
N LYS A 58 -11.21 0.10 -12.52
CA LYS A 58 -10.64 0.56 -13.80
C LYS A 58 -9.32 1.32 -13.62
N MET A 59 -9.24 2.16 -12.59
CA MET A 59 -8.00 2.87 -12.26
C MET A 59 -6.94 1.91 -11.72
N GLU A 60 -7.34 0.97 -10.86
CA GLU A 60 -6.45 -0.04 -10.31
C GLU A 60 -5.84 -0.94 -11.38
N VAL A 61 -6.63 -1.39 -12.37
CA VAL A 61 -6.13 -2.12 -13.55
C VAL A 61 -5.16 -1.25 -14.35
N THR A 62 -5.43 0.04 -14.51
CA THR A 62 -4.54 0.97 -15.23
C THR A 62 -3.18 1.07 -14.54
N VAL A 63 -3.16 1.23 -13.21
CA VAL A 63 -1.93 1.30 -12.42
C VAL A 63 -1.19 -0.03 -12.45
N LEU A 64 -1.89 -1.14 -12.19
CA LEU A 64 -1.31 -2.48 -12.21
C LEU A 64 -0.67 -2.82 -13.57
N ARG A 65 -1.34 -2.49 -14.68
CA ARG A 65 -0.80 -2.70 -16.03
C ARG A 65 0.44 -1.86 -16.31
N ARG A 66 0.46 -0.58 -15.89
CA ARG A 66 1.63 0.30 -16.06
C ARG A 66 2.83 -0.12 -15.20
N LEU A 67 2.58 -0.81 -14.10
CA LEU A 67 3.61 -1.34 -13.22
C LEU A 67 4.16 -2.72 -13.66
N GLN A 68 3.60 -3.36 -14.69
CA GLN A 68 4.11 -4.66 -15.14
C GLN A 68 5.57 -4.55 -15.56
N GLY A 69 6.37 -5.55 -15.16
CA GLY A 69 7.83 -5.56 -15.34
C GLY A 69 8.61 -4.91 -14.19
N LYS A 70 7.95 -4.17 -13.28
CA LYS A 70 8.58 -3.69 -12.04
C LYS A 70 8.61 -4.79 -10.98
N ASP A 71 9.60 -4.71 -10.10
CA ASP A 71 9.61 -5.51 -8.87
C ASP A 71 8.50 -5.09 -7.90
N HIS A 72 8.21 -5.95 -6.94
CA HIS A 72 7.21 -5.73 -5.87
C HIS A 72 5.77 -5.55 -6.35
N VAL A 73 5.42 -6.01 -7.55
CA VAL A 73 4.09 -5.86 -8.13
C VAL A 73 3.55 -7.22 -8.57
N CYS A 74 2.27 -7.49 -8.31
CA CYS A 74 1.59 -8.70 -8.77
C CYS A 74 1.56 -8.76 -10.30
N LYS A 75 1.67 -9.96 -10.89
CA LYS A 75 1.47 -10.10 -12.33
C LYS A 75 -0.02 -9.95 -12.64
N PHE A 76 -0.33 -9.15 -13.66
CA PHE A 76 -1.68 -9.05 -14.21
C PHE A 76 -1.98 -10.30 -15.06
N LEU A 77 -3.08 -10.99 -14.76
CA LEU A 77 -3.47 -12.23 -15.44
C LEU A 77 -4.71 -12.06 -16.31
N GLY A 78 -5.54 -11.05 -16.03
CA GLY A 78 -6.73 -10.75 -16.80
C GLY A 78 -7.62 -9.72 -16.10
N GLY A 79 -8.63 -9.26 -16.81
CA GLY A 79 -9.65 -8.38 -16.26
C GLY A 79 -10.77 -8.18 -17.26
N GLY A 80 -11.89 -7.67 -16.79
CA GLY A 80 -13.04 -7.45 -17.64
C GLY A 80 -14.22 -6.86 -16.87
N THR A 81 -15.31 -6.66 -17.59
CA THR A 81 -16.55 -6.11 -17.06
C THR A 81 -17.71 -6.98 -17.54
N ASN A 82 -18.80 -6.97 -16.77
CA ASN A 82 -20.12 -7.44 -17.18
C ASN A 82 -21.18 -6.57 -16.48
N GLU A 83 -22.46 -6.88 -16.66
CA GLU A 83 -23.59 -6.11 -16.11
C GLU A 83 -23.66 -6.11 -14.58
N LEU A 84 -23.01 -7.08 -13.93
CA LEU A 84 -23.06 -7.26 -12.47
C LEU A 84 -21.83 -6.68 -11.78
N TYR A 85 -20.63 -6.86 -12.36
CA TYR A 85 -19.38 -6.49 -11.74
C TYR A 85 -18.24 -6.23 -12.75
N ASN A 86 -17.26 -5.45 -12.29
CA ASN A 86 -15.93 -5.36 -12.89
C ASN A 86 -14.99 -6.29 -12.13
N TYR A 87 -14.02 -6.89 -12.82
CA TYR A 87 -13.07 -7.80 -12.20
C TYR A 87 -11.64 -7.64 -12.72
N VAL A 88 -10.67 -7.94 -11.85
CA VAL A 88 -9.25 -8.08 -12.18
C VAL A 88 -8.71 -9.36 -11.55
N VAL A 89 -7.86 -10.06 -12.30
CA VAL A 89 -7.17 -11.26 -11.88
C VAL A 89 -5.68 -11.01 -11.86
N MET A 90 -5.03 -11.37 -10.77
CA MET A 90 -3.60 -11.18 -10.57
C MET A 90 -3.00 -12.33 -9.75
N THR A 91 -1.67 -12.44 -9.76
CA THR A 91 -0.98 -13.47 -8.95
C THR A 91 -1.30 -13.34 -7.47
N LEU A 92 -1.72 -14.46 -6.87
CA LEU A 92 -1.97 -14.55 -5.43
C LEU A 92 -0.67 -14.46 -4.63
N GLN A 93 -0.68 -13.68 -3.55
CA GLN A 93 0.44 -13.54 -2.62
C GLN A 93 0.16 -14.25 -1.29
N GLY A 94 1.14 -14.28 -0.40
CA GLY A 94 1.02 -14.83 0.94
C GLY A 94 0.45 -13.83 1.95
N LYS A 95 0.76 -14.07 3.24
CA LYS A 95 0.30 -13.25 4.36
C LYS A 95 0.77 -11.80 4.21
N ASN A 96 -0.10 -10.87 4.59
CA ASN A 96 0.24 -9.45 4.63
C ASN A 96 1.11 -9.11 5.86
N LEU A 97 1.82 -7.98 5.80
CA LEU A 97 2.74 -7.57 6.85
C LEU A 97 2.04 -7.24 8.17
N ALA A 98 0.76 -6.85 8.13
CA ALA A 98 -0.02 -6.61 9.35
C ALA A 98 -0.26 -7.91 10.12
N GLU A 99 -0.63 -8.99 9.42
CA GLU A 99 -0.81 -10.33 10.00
C GLU A 99 0.51 -10.88 10.51
N LEU A 100 1.57 -10.81 9.71
CA LEU A 100 2.89 -11.30 10.08
C LEU A 100 3.46 -10.59 11.31
N ARG A 101 3.23 -9.28 11.44
CA ARG A 101 3.63 -8.53 12.64
C ARG A 101 2.83 -8.97 13.85
N ARG A 102 1.50 -9.07 13.73
CA ARG A 102 0.61 -9.48 14.84
C ARG A 102 0.90 -10.90 15.32
N SER A 103 1.40 -11.79 14.44
CA SER A 103 1.77 -13.15 14.83
C SER A 103 3.12 -13.25 15.54
N GLN A 104 3.91 -12.17 15.63
CA GLN A 104 5.13 -12.16 16.44
C GLN A 104 4.76 -12.09 17.92
N THR A 105 5.54 -12.76 18.79
CA THR A 105 5.29 -12.80 20.25
C THR A 105 5.16 -11.40 20.86
N ARG A 106 6.04 -10.47 20.46
CA ARG A 106 6.03 -9.07 20.91
C ARG A 106 5.22 -8.14 20.01
N GLN A 107 4.56 -8.69 18.99
CA GLN A 107 3.86 -7.95 17.94
C GLN A 107 4.73 -6.88 17.25
N CYS A 108 6.04 -7.10 17.17
CA CYS A 108 6.99 -6.29 16.43
C CYS A 108 7.94 -7.22 15.67
N PHE A 109 8.54 -6.70 14.60
CA PHE A 109 9.61 -7.38 13.91
C PHE A 109 10.95 -7.03 14.56
N SER A 110 11.97 -7.88 14.31
CA SER A 110 13.35 -7.47 14.59
C SER A 110 13.73 -6.26 13.73
N LEU A 111 14.76 -5.52 14.14
CA LEU A 111 15.26 -4.39 13.37
C LEU A 111 15.72 -4.84 11.97
N SER A 112 16.44 -5.96 11.86
CA SER A 112 16.87 -6.53 10.57
C SER A 112 15.71 -6.80 9.62
N THR A 113 14.61 -7.38 10.12
CA THR A 113 13.41 -7.63 9.31
C THR A 113 12.73 -6.32 8.93
N SER A 114 12.60 -5.38 9.88
CA SER A 114 11.95 -4.08 9.66
C SER A 114 12.67 -3.26 8.58
N LEU A 115 14.00 -3.20 8.60
CA LEU A 115 14.81 -2.47 7.62
C LEU A 115 14.71 -3.09 6.23
N ARG A 116 14.86 -4.42 6.11
CA ARG A 116 14.81 -5.12 4.81
C ARG A 116 13.43 -5.05 4.15
N ILE A 117 12.37 -5.16 4.94
CA ILE A 117 11.00 -5.01 4.44
C ILE A 117 10.76 -3.56 4.02
N SER A 118 11.14 -2.58 4.84
CA SER A 118 10.91 -1.16 4.55
C SER A 118 11.69 -0.67 3.32
N LEU A 119 12.89 -1.22 3.07
CA LEU A 119 13.63 -0.96 1.83
C LEU A 119 12.87 -1.47 0.60
N GLN A 120 12.32 -2.69 0.63
CA GLN A 120 11.50 -3.21 -0.48
C GLN A 120 10.22 -2.39 -0.68
N ILE A 121 9.60 -1.90 0.40
CA ILE A 121 8.44 -1.00 0.32
C ILE A 121 8.83 0.33 -0.32
N LEU A 122 9.97 0.91 0.05
CA LEU A 122 10.49 2.15 -0.56
C LEU A 122 10.68 2.00 -2.07
N GLN A 123 11.25 0.87 -2.52
CA GLN A 123 11.42 0.54 -3.94
C GLN A 123 10.08 0.38 -4.67
N ALA A 124 9.07 -0.20 -4.02
CA ALA A 124 7.73 -0.28 -4.56
C ALA A 124 7.05 1.11 -4.66
N ILE A 125 7.24 1.97 -3.67
CA ILE A 125 6.75 3.36 -3.66
C ILE A 125 7.40 4.16 -4.79
N GLU A 126 8.71 4.06 -4.96
CA GLU A 126 9.41 4.68 -6.08
C GLU A 126 8.86 4.18 -7.42
N SER A 127 8.58 2.88 -7.54
CA SER A 127 8.02 2.28 -8.76
C SER A 127 6.66 2.88 -9.14
N ILE A 128 5.71 2.99 -8.20
CA ILE A 128 4.40 3.63 -8.48
C ILE A 128 4.54 5.13 -8.78
N HIS A 129 5.44 5.83 -8.07
CA HIS A 129 5.70 7.24 -8.35
C HIS A 129 6.34 7.46 -9.72
N SER A 130 7.18 6.53 -10.19
CA SER A 130 7.87 6.61 -11.50
C SER A 130 6.90 6.54 -12.68
N ILE A 131 5.72 5.93 -12.51
CA ILE A 131 4.68 5.88 -13.54
C ILE A 131 3.64 7.01 -13.38
N GLY A 132 3.89 7.97 -12.49
CA GLY A 132 3.07 9.18 -12.31
C GLY A 132 1.88 9.02 -11.37
N PHE A 133 1.85 7.98 -10.52
CA PHE A 133 0.76 7.72 -9.58
C PHE A 133 1.24 7.77 -8.13
N LEU A 134 0.39 8.26 -7.24
CA LEU A 134 0.53 8.09 -5.78
C LEU A 134 -0.33 6.91 -5.35
N HIS A 135 0.09 6.18 -4.32
CA HIS A 135 -0.70 5.10 -3.72
C HIS A 135 -1.77 5.65 -2.77
N ARG A 136 -1.39 6.58 -1.88
CA ARG A 136 -2.24 7.25 -0.87
C ARG A 136 -2.86 6.37 0.21
N ASP A 137 -2.46 5.10 0.31
CA ASP A 137 -2.90 4.19 1.38
C ASP A 137 -1.82 3.16 1.71
N ILE A 138 -0.59 3.64 1.84
CA ILE A 138 0.56 2.85 2.26
C ILE A 138 0.34 2.40 3.72
N LYS A 139 0.17 1.10 3.92
CA LYS A 139 -0.08 0.49 5.24
C LYS A 139 0.31 -1.00 5.23
N PRO A 140 0.57 -1.63 6.39
CA PRO A 140 1.08 -3.00 6.43
C PRO A 140 0.17 -4.06 5.77
N SER A 141 -1.16 -3.86 5.74
CA SER A 141 -2.07 -4.81 5.10
C SER A 141 -2.08 -4.72 3.56
N ASN A 142 -1.56 -3.64 2.98
CA ASN A 142 -1.43 -3.45 1.54
C ASN A 142 -0.06 -3.93 1.02
N PHE A 143 0.68 -4.67 1.85
CA PHE A 143 1.91 -5.33 1.46
C PHE A 143 1.87 -6.79 1.90
N SER A 144 2.20 -7.71 0.99
CA SER A 144 2.28 -9.15 1.27
C SER A 144 3.63 -9.72 0.91
N MET A 145 4.05 -10.76 1.63
CA MET A 145 5.16 -11.60 1.20
C MET A 145 4.71 -12.49 0.04
N GLY A 146 5.62 -12.83 -0.87
CA GLY A 146 5.35 -13.86 -1.87
C GLY A 146 5.06 -15.22 -1.23
N ARG A 147 4.32 -16.07 -1.93
CA ARG A 147 3.93 -17.41 -1.43
C ARG A 147 4.74 -18.57 -1.99
N LEU A 148 5.48 -18.34 -3.08
CA LEU A 148 6.26 -19.39 -3.76
C LEU A 148 7.71 -19.39 -3.24
N PRO A 149 8.45 -20.51 -3.32
CA PRO A 149 9.86 -20.56 -2.91
C PRO A 149 10.73 -19.46 -3.54
N THR A 150 10.47 -19.12 -4.81
CA THR A 150 11.19 -18.08 -5.55
C THR A 150 10.79 -16.64 -5.17
N THR A 151 9.69 -16.46 -4.43
CA THR A 151 9.12 -15.13 -4.10
C THR A 151 8.93 -14.91 -2.60
N CYS A 152 9.14 -15.91 -1.75
CA CYS A 152 8.81 -15.85 -0.32
C CYS A 152 9.62 -14.83 0.49
N ARG A 153 10.71 -14.29 -0.10
CA ARG A 153 11.54 -13.22 0.47
C ARG A 153 11.26 -11.85 -0.16
N LYS A 154 10.31 -11.78 -1.09
CA LYS A 154 9.93 -10.56 -1.82
C LYS A 154 8.61 -10.01 -1.26
N VAL A 155 8.59 -8.71 -1.02
CA VAL A 155 7.40 -7.93 -0.64
C VAL A 155 6.68 -7.50 -1.91
N PHE A 156 5.35 -7.56 -1.91
CA PHE A 156 4.47 -7.12 -3.00
C PHE A 156 3.53 -6.04 -2.50
N MET A 157 3.47 -4.91 -3.21
CA MET A 157 2.49 -3.84 -3.03
C MET A 157 1.15 -4.25 -3.62
N LEU A 158 0.07 -4.00 -2.87
CA LEU A 158 -1.30 -4.40 -3.17
C LEU A 158 -2.24 -3.19 -3.13
N ASP A 159 -3.42 -3.34 -3.71
CA ASP A 159 -4.56 -2.41 -3.62
C ASP A 159 -4.30 -0.98 -4.11
N PHE A 160 -4.53 -0.76 -5.41
CA PHE A 160 -4.42 0.57 -6.02
C PHE A 160 -5.75 1.33 -6.08
N GLY A 161 -6.78 0.89 -5.33
CA GLY A 161 -8.13 1.49 -5.38
C GLY A 161 -8.18 2.96 -4.92
N LEU A 162 -7.19 3.40 -4.12
CA LEU A 162 -7.05 4.79 -3.69
C LEU A 162 -5.98 5.57 -4.46
N ALA A 163 -5.33 4.95 -5.45
CA ALA A 163 -4.27 5.59 -6.21
C ALA A 163 -4.78 6.83 -6.97
N ARG A 164 -3.86 7.77 -7.26
CA ARG A 164 -4.18 8.99 -8.00
C ARG A 164 -3.01 9.41 -8.87
N LYS A 165 -3.28 9.70 -10.15
CA LYS A 165 -2.30 10.30 -11.05
C LYS A 165 -1.95 11.71 -10.57
N TYR A 166 -0.69 11.94 -10.21
CA TYR A 166 -0.18 13.24 -9.78
C TYR A 166 0.51 14.00 -10.93
N THR A 167 0.72 13.36 -12.07
CA THR A 167 1.34 13.97 -13.26
C THR A 167 0.32 14.39 -14.33
N ASN A 168 0.63 15.47 -15.04
CA ASN A 168 -0.14 15.97 -16.19
C ASN A 168 0.16 15.14 -17.47
N ALA A 169 -0.17 15.65 -18.65
CA ALA A 169 0.10 14.94 -19.92
C ALA A 169 1.58 15.07 -20.31
N GLU A 170 2.21 16.17 -19.90
CA GLU A 170 3.59 16.57 -20.17
C GLU A 170 4.60 15.95 -19.20
N GLY A 171 4.13 15.20 -18.20
CA GLY A 171 4.96 14.54 -17.18
C GLY A 171 5.30 15.41 -15.95
N GLY A 172 4.91 16.68 -15.95
CA GLY A 172 5.02 17.58 -14.80
C GLY A 172 4.00 17.27 -13.69
N VAL A 173 4.20 17.84 -12.51
CA VAL A 173 3.27 17.71 -11.38
C VAL A 173 1.99 18.52 -11.67
N ARG A 174 0.82 17.93 -11.43
CA ARG A 174 -0.47 18.61 -11.59
C ARG A 174 -0.65 19.64 -10.49
N ALA A 175 -1.34 20.75 -10.78
CA ALA A 175 -1.71 21.69 -9.73
C ALA A 175 -2.49 21.01 -8.58
N ALA A 176 -2.11 21.34 -7.35
CA ALA A 176 -2.79 20.85 -6.16
C ALA A 176 -4.23 21.35 -6.11
N ARG A 177 -5.18 20.48 -5.76
CA ARG A 177 -6.55 20.92 -5.48
C ARG A 177 -6.57 21.72 -4.17
N PRO A 178 -7.32 22.83 -4.10
CA PRO A 178 -7.43 23.63 -2.87
C PRO A 178 -7.92 22.82 -1.67
N GLN A 179 -8.82 21.85 -1.93
CA GLN A 179 -9.32 20.93 -0.92
C GLN A 179 -9.38 19.51 -1.49
N ALA A 180 -8.68 18.59 -0.82
CA ALA A 180 -8.70 17.17 -1.15
C ALA A 180 -9.16 16.41 0.09
N GLY A 181 -10.42 15.96 0.10
CA GLY A 181 -10.95 15.20 1.21
C GLY A 181 -10.07 13.98 1.54
N PHE A 182 -9.88 13.74 2.83
CA PHE A 182 -9.06 12.66 3.39
C PHE A 182 -9.24 11.33 2.65
N ARG A 183 -8.12 10.65 2.38
CA ARG A 183 -8.05 9.29 1.82
C ARG A 183 -7.00 8.49 2.60
N GLY A 184 -7.18 7.17 2.60
CA GLY A 184 -6.26 6.24 3.24
C GLY A 184 -6.63 5.92 4.68
N THR A 185 -5.68 5.34 5.40
CA THR A 185 -5.89 4.81 6.76
C THR A 185 -5.37 5.79 7.81
N VAL A 186 -6.25 6.25 8.71
CA VAL A 186 -6.00 7.26 9.77
C VAL A 186 -4.67 7.07 10.49
N ARG A 187 -4.34 5.82 10.85
CA ARG A 187 -3.12 5.46 11.58
C ARG A 187 -1.83 5.82 10.85
N TYR A 188 -1.76 5.65 9.54
CA TYR A 188 -0.53 5.85 8.75
C TYR A 188 -0.56 7.14 7.91
N ALA A 189 -1.72 7.78 7.76
CA ALA A 189 -1.84 9.03 7.00
C ALA A 189 -0.92 10.15 7.51
N SER A 190 -0.34 10.93 6.60
CA SER A 190 0.46 12.12 6.94
C SER A 190 -0.40 13.24 7.55
N VAL A 191 0.25 14.26 8.12
CA VAL A 191 -0.44 15.46 8.62
C VAL A 191 -1.14 16.20 7.46
N ASN A 192 -0.57 16.21 6.25
CA ASN A 192 -1.21 16.85 5.08
C ASN A 192 -2.53 16.19 4.71
N ALA A 193 -2.58 14.85 4.73
CA ALA A 193 -3.81 14.11 4.48
C ALA A 193 -4.89 14.44 5.54
N HIS A 194 -4.50 14.53 6.82
CA HIS A 194 -5.38 14.95 7.92
C HIS A 194 -5.92 16.37 7.74
N LYS A 195 -5.10 17.28 7.21
CA LYS A 195 -5.46 18.67 6.88
C LYS A 195 -6.23 18.82 5.57
N ASN A 196 -6.64 17.72 4.92
CA ASN A 196 -7.32 17.70 3.62
C ASN A 196 -6.56 18.47 2.51
N LYS A 197 -5.23 18.50 2.59
CA LYS A 197 -4.37 19.01 1.51
C LYS A 197 -4.25 17.95 0.41
N GLU A 198 -3.99 18.36 -0.83
CA GLU A 198 -3.66 17.40 -1.89
C GLU A 198 -2.38 16.63 -1.50
N MET A 199 -2.48 15.30 -1.52
CA MET A 199 -1.37 14.44 -1.12
C MET A 199 -0.32 14.42 -2.22
N GLY A 200 0.96 14.50 -1.85
CA GLY A 200 2.12 14.37 -2.73
C GLY A 200 2.89 13.07 -2.51
N ARG A 201 4.04 12.94 -3.17
CA ARG A 201 4.92 11.77 -3.07
C ARG A 201 5.47 11.57 -1.65
N HIS A 202 5.74 12.66 -0.94
CA HIS A 202 6.22 12.65 0.44
C HIS A 202 5.19 12.08 1.43
N ASP A 203 3.89 12.16 1.15
CA ASP A 203 2.86 11.63 2.04
C ASP A 203 2.82 10.08 2.06
N ASP A 204 3.15 9.43 0.94
CA ASP A 204 3.37 7.98 0.89
C ASP A 204 4.65 7.58 1.67
N LEU A 205 5.68 8.45 1.68
CA LEU A 205 6.90 8.25 2.47
C LEU A 205 6.68 8.47 3.97
N TRP A 206 5.83 9.43 4.36
CA TRP A 206 5.38 9.59 5.76
C TRP A 206 4.70 8.32 6.26
N SER A 207 3.86 7.72 5.43
CA SER A 207 3.18 6.46 5.75
C SER A 207 4.19 5.32 5.94
N LEU A 208 5.22 5.22 5.07
CA LEU A 208 6.34 4.28 5.24
C LEU A 208 7.09 4.53 6.56
N PHE A 209 7.39 5.79 6.90
CA PHE A 209 8.09 6.12 8.15
C PHE A 209 7.30 5.62 9.37
N TYR A 210 5.99 5.91 9.43
CA TYR A 210 5.15 5.40 10.51
C TYR A 210 5.03 3.87 10.54
N MET A 211 5.02 3.22 9.36
CA MET A 211 5.07 1.75 9.29
C MET A 211 6.36 1.20 9.88
N LEU A 212 7.52 1.78 9.53
CA LEU A 212 8.81 1.36 10.07
C LEU A 212 8.83 1.48 11.60
N ILE A 213 8.32 2.58 12.16
CA ILE A 213 8.19 2.72 13.61
C ILE A 213 7.30 1.63 14.20
N GLU A 214 6.11 1.38 13.64
CA GLU A 214 5.23 0.32 14.15
C GLU A 214 5.86 -1.08 14.01
N PHE A 215 6.67 -1.31 12.97
CA PHE A 215 7.39 -2.56 12.80
C PHE A 215 8.42 -2.79 13.90
N VAL A 216 9.18 -1.77 14.28
CA VAL A 216 10.25 -1.90 15.28
C VAL A 216 9.69 -1.88 16.71
N THR A 217 8.73 -1.00 17.01
CA THR A 217 8.24 -0.78 18.38
C THR A 217 6.95 -1.54 18.69
N GLY A 218 6.27 -2.06 17.67
CA GLY A 218 4.97 -2.74 17.77
C GLY A 218 3.76 -1.81 17.88
N GLN A 219 3.96 -0.50 18.04
CA GLN A 219 2.87 0.47 18.20
C GLN A 219 3.22 1.91 17.79
N LEU A 220 2.18 2.67 17.45
CA LEU A 220 2.25 4.13 17.30
C LEU A 220 1.54 4.81 18.48
N PRO A 221 1.92 6.05 18.86
CA PRO A 221 1.33 6.77 20.01
C PRO A 221 -0.20 6.88 19.93
N TRP A 222 -0.74 7.01 18.72
CA TRP A 222 -2.17 7.14 18.44
C TRP A 222 -2.89 5.80 18.15
N ARG A 223 -2.29 4.63 18.43
CA ARG A 223 -2.84 3.33 17.97
C ARG A 223 -4.26 3.02 18.47
N ARG A 224 -4.65 3.55 19.63
CA ARG A 224 -5.93 3.26 20.30
C ARG A 224 -7.01 4.30 19.98
N ILE A 225 -6.67 5.34 19.23
CA ILE A 225 -7.57 6.45 18.95
C ILE A 225 -8.21 6.23 17.57
N LYS A 226 -9.55 6.27 17.55
CA LYS A 226 -10.35 6.09 16.34
C LYS A 226 -10.73 7.41 15.69
N ASP A 227 -10.84 8.49 16.48
CA ASP A 227 -11.22 9.79 15.96
C ASP A 227 -10.15 10.36 15.03
N LYS A 228 -10.56 10.70 13.81
CA LYS A 228 -9.63 11.14 12.75
C LYS A 228 -8.98 12.47 13.11
N GLU A 229 -9.76 13.41 13.61
CA GLU A 229 -9.29 14.77 13.90
C GLU A 229 -8.31 14.77 15.07
N GLN A 230 -8.62 14.03 16.13
CA GLN A 230 -7.74 13.83 17.28
C GLN A 230 -6.40 13.20 16.87
N VAL A 231 -6.41 12.18 16.00
CA VAL A 231 -5.16 11.59 15.49
C VAL A 231 -4.36 12.61 14.68
N GLY A 232 -5.02 13.42 13.86
CA GLY A 232 -4.39 14.50 13.10
C GLY A 232 -3.71 15.52 13.99
N GLN A 233 -4.41 16.02 15.01
CA GLN A 233 -3.89 16.97 15.99
C GLN A 233 -2.72 16.39 16.80
N MET A 234 -2.80 15.12 17.19
CA MET A 234 -1.70 14.44 17.86
C MET A 234 -0.47 14.36 16.97
N LYS A 235 -0.62 13.96 15.71
CA LYS A 235 0.50 13.88 14.75
C LYS A 235 1.14 15.24 14.51
N GLU A 236 0.35 16.30 14.44
CA GLU A 236 0.85 17.66 14.25
C GLU A 236 1.66 18.17 15.44
N LYS A 237 1.24 17.86 16.67
CA LYS A 237 1.91 18.31 17.90
C LYS A 237 3.04 17.39 18.38
N TYR A 238 3.13 16.19 17.81
CA TYR A 238 4.10 15.18 18.25
C TYR A 238 5.51 15.56 17.79
N ASP A 239 6.49 15.49 18.70
CA ASP A 239 7.89 15.56 18.33
C ASP A 239 8.33 14.23 17.70
N HIS A 240 8.37 14.18 16.36
CA HIS A 240 8.78 12.99 15.62
C HIS A 240 10.22 12.56 15.88
N THR A 241 11.09 13.42 16.42
CA THR A 241 12.46 13.02 16.73
C THR A 241 12.51 11.96 17.84
N VAL A 242 11.47 11.87 18.68
CA VAL A 242 11.31 10.82 19.69
C VAL A 242 11.32 9.43 19.07
N PHE A 243 10.81 9.27 17.84
CA PHE A 243 10.83 8.00 17.13
C PHE A 243 12.23 7.50 16.79
N LEU A 244 13.19 8.41 16.61
CA LEU A 244 14.57 8.09 16.25
C LEU A 244 15.29 7.29 17.34
N LYS A 245 14.84 7.37 18.60
CA LYS A 245 15.39 6.57 19.72
C LYS A 245 15.29 5.05 19.47
N SER A 246 14.37 4.62 18.62
CA SER A 246 14.16 3.21 18.26
C SER A 246 14.79 2.81 16.92
N LEU A 247 15.40 3.75 16.21
CA LEU A 247 15.96 3.54 14.88
C LEU A 247 17.48 3.75 14.85
N PRO A 248 18.18 3.21 13.83
CA PRO A 248 19.56 3.59 13.53
C PRO A 248 19.70 5.11 13.36
N SER A 249 20.87 5.66 13.71
CA SER A 249 21.13 7.10 13.67
C SER A 249 20.98 7.71 12.27
N GLU A 250 21.16 6.91 11.22
CA GLU A 250 20.96 7.32 9.83
C GLU A 250 19.51 7.78 9.56
N PHE A 251 18.51 7.30 10.33
CA PHE A 251 17.10 7.67 10.14
C PHE A 251 16.75 9.08 10.60
N LYS A 252 17.66 9.77 11.31
CA LYS A 252 17.53 11.21 11.52
C LYS A 252 17.45 11.93 10.17
N GLN A 253 18.33 11.58 9.25
CA GLN A 253 18.37 12.19 7.91
C GLN A 253 17.15 11.78 7.07
N PHE A 254 16.63 10.57 7.25
CA PHE A 254 15.36 10.16 6.62
C PHE A 254 14.22 11.09 7.04
N LEU A 255 14.08 11.34 8.36
CA LEU A 255 13.02 12.17 8.91
C LEU A 255 13.15 13.63 8.45
N GLU A 256 14.37 14.19 8.53
CA GLU A 256 14.65 15.56 8.08
C GLU A 256 14.31 15.75 6.60
N HIS A 257 14.67 14.78 5.75
CA HIS A 257 14.33 14.81 4.33
C HIS A 257 12.83 14.85 4.10
N ILE A 258 12.06 13.91 4.65
CA ILE A 258 10.59 13.87 4.40
C ILE A 258 9.83 15.05 5.04
N GLN A 259 10.39 15.69 6.06
CA GLN A 259 9.85 16.92 6.66
C GLN A 259 10.06 18.15 5.78
N SER A 260 11.15 18.18 5.00
CA SER A 260 11.49 19.31 4.12
C SER A 260 10.67 19.35 2.82
N LEU A 261 10.03 18.24 2.45
CA LEU A 261 9.34 18.07 1.16
C LEU A 261 7.93 18.67 1.16
N HIS A 262 7.61 19.32 0.04
CA HIS A 262 6.30 19.82 -0.32
C HIS A 262 5.68 18.98 -1.45
N TYR A 263 4.45 19.32 -1.82
CA TYR A 263 3.67 18.58 -2.82
C TYR A 263 4.37 18.42 -4.18
N GLU A 264 5.06 19.48 -4.64
CA GLU A 264 5.70 19.52 -5.95
C GLU A 264 7.10 18.87 -5.96
N ASP A 265 7.70 18.71 -4.78
CA ASP A 265 9.08 18.22 -4.65
C ASP A 265 9.18 16.75 -5.03
N LYS A 266 10.26 16.40 -5.74
CA LYS A 266 10.62 15.01 -6.01
C LYS A 266 11.47 14.51 -4.84
N PRO A 267 11.02 13.49 -4.08
CA PRO A 267 11.87 12.91 -3.05
C PRO A 267 13.13 12.30 -3.65
N ASP A 268 14.26 12.47 -2.96
CA ASP A 268 15.49 11.75 -3.27
C ASP A 268 15.39 10.27 -2.80
N TYR A 269 14.88 9.40 -3.67
CA TYR A 269 14.72 7.98 -3.35
C TYR A 269 16.05 7.25 -3.18
N GLU A 270 17.09 7.63 -3.93
CA GLU A 270 18.39 6.95 -3.86
C GLU A 270 19.08 7.24 -2.53
N PHE A 271 19.00 8.50 -2.07
CA PHE A 271 19.43 8.86 -0.73
C PHE A 271 18.73 8.02 0.34
N LEU A 272 17.39 7.96 0.32
CA LEU A 272 16.61 7.19 1.29
C LEU A 272 16.94 5.69 1.25
N GLN A 273 17.14 5.12 0.06
CA GLN A 273 17.57 3.72 -0.09
C GLN A 273 18.98 3.49 0.46
N THR A 274 19.87 4.44 0.26
CA THR A 274 21.24 4.38 0.79
C THR A 274 21.24 4.34 2.32
N LEU A 275 20.41 5.15 3.00
CA LEU A 275 20.26 5.09 4.46
C LEU A 275 19.87 3.68 4.93
N PHE A 276 18.89 3.05 4.29
CA PHE A 276 18.51 1.67 4.60
C PHE A 276 19.66 0.68 4.36
N ARG A 277 20.33 0.74 3.21
CA ARG A 277 21.43 -0.17 2.86
C ARG A 277 22.60 -0.03 3.84
N THR A 278 22.97 1.20 4.20
CA THR A 278 24.01 1.48 5.20
C THR A 278 23.63 0.94 6.58
N SER A 279 22.40 1.18 7.04
CA SER A 279 21.94 0.68 8.34
C SER A 279 21.88 -0.86 8.39
N ILE A 280 21.56 -1.52 7.26
CA ILE A 280 21.58 -2.98 7.10
C ILE A 280 23.02 -3.50 7.08
N ALA A 281 23.94 -2.88 6.35
CA ALA A 281 25.32 -3.37 6.25
C ALA A 281 26.10 -3.29 7.57
N ARG A 282 25.72 -2.37 8.46
CA ARG A 282 26.36 -2.18 9.77
C ARG A 282 25.88 -3.16 10.86
N ARG A 283 24.91 -4.05 10.58
CA ARG A 283 24.21 -4.87 11.58
C ARG A 283 23.86 -6.27 11.08
#